data_AF-D3AVJ5-F1
#
_entry.id   AF-D3AVJ5-F1
#
_cell.length_a   1.000
_cell.length_b   1.000
_cell.length_c   1.000
_cell.angle_alpha   90.00
_cell.angle_beta   90.00
_cell.angle_gamma   90.00
#
_symmetry.space_group_name_H-M   'P 1'
#
loop_
_entity.id
_entity.type
_entity.pdbx_description
1 polymer ?
#
loop_
_entity_poly.entity_id
_entity_poly.type
_entity_poly.pdbx_seq_one_letter_code
_entity_poly.pdbx_strand_id
1 'polypeptide(L)'
;MSNIKDVDGLRLIENFITEQEENSLIENIDRYDWSSEIARRTQQYGYHYCYRLRGVDELNDEGAPTTPPIPEFLNFLIDRLAKLSDPVIPFTFDQVIINEYNKNQKIQPHIDSVTDWESTVDEVEIETPLPRRSLLVLQDDARYVWKHGIKSQNNGRRVSLTFRKYKS
;
A
#
# COMPACT_ATOMS: atom_id res chain seq x y z
N MET A 1 24.18 7.48 -10.55
CA MET A 1 23.24 6.55 -9.87
C MET A 1 22.12 7.43 -9.36
N SER A 2 20.92 7.24 -9.88
CA SER A 2 19.75 8.02 -9.49
C SER A 2 19.37 7.68 -8.04
N ASN A 3 19.10 8.67 -7.21
CA ASN A 3 18.78 8.52 -5.80
C ASN A 3 17.26 8.58 -5.60
N ILE A 4 16.74 7.93 -4.55
CA ILE A 4 15.32 8.05 -4.17
C ILE A 4 14.89 9.52 -3.98
N LYS A 5 15.83 10.37 -3.56
CA LYS A 5 15.62 11.82 -3.40
C LYS A 5 15.42 12.58 -4.72
N ASP A 6 15.75 11.96 -5.85
CA ASP A 6 15.63 12.56 -7.18
C ASP A 6 14.28 12.22 -7.83
N VAL A 7 13.45 11.39 -7.19
CA VAL A 7 12.09 11.08 -7.64
C VAL A 7 11.12 12.02 -6.94
N ASP A 8 10.48 12.89 -7.70
CA ASP A 8 9.49 13.82 -7.15
C ASP A 8 8.30 13.07 -6.55
N GLY A 9 7.84 13.54 -5.39
CA GLY A 9 6.78 12.91 -4.61
C GLY A 9 7.14 11.57 -3.93
N LEU A 10 8.39 11.10 -3.97
CA LEU A 10 8.83 9.88 -3.28
C LEU A 10 9.46 10.19 -1.91
N ARG A 11 8.87 9.69 -0.82
CA ARG A 11 9.41 9.90 0.54
C ARG A 11 9.43 8.64 1.37
N LEU A 12 10.58 8.32 1.96
CA LEU A 12 10.76 7.24 2.93
C LEU A 12 10.91 7.81 4.34
N ILE A 13 10.08 7.33 5.27
CA ILE A 13 10.16 7.62 6.70
C ILE A 13 10.48 6.31 7.43
N GLU A 14 11.72 6.18 7.90
CA GLU A 14 12.16 5.02 8.69
C GLU A 14 11.60 5.06 10.11
N ASN A 15 11.49 3.90 10.76
CA ASN A 15 11.01 3.76 12.14
C ASN A 15 9.66 4.48 12.40
N PHE A 16 8.77 4.46 11.40
CA PHE A 16 7.44 5.08 11.47
C PHE A 16 6.54 4.43 12.51
N ILE A 17 6.72 3.13 12.75
CA ILE A 17 6.14 2.42 13.90
C ILE A 17 7.23 1.89 14.83
N THR A 18 6.89 1.76 16.10
CA THR A 18 7.76 1.12 17.10
C THR A 18 7.72 -0.41 16.94
N GLU A 19 8.66 -1.11 17.59
CA GLU A 19 8.65 -2.58 17.64
C GLU A 19 7.43 -3.12 18.39
N GLN A 20 6.98 -2.43 19.44
CA GLN A 20 5.77 -2.82 20.18
C GLN A 20 4.52 -2.70 19.30
N GLU A 21 4.39 -1.62 18.53
CA GLU A 21 3.29 -1.42 17.58
C GLU A 21 3.33 -2.44 16.45
N GLU A 22 4.52 -2.77 15.93
CA GLU A 22 4.71 -3.83 14.94
C GLU A 22 4.18 -5.18 15.48
N ASN A 23 4.54 -5.56 16.70
CA ASN A 23 4.08 -6.80 17.31
C ASN A 23 2.55 -6.81 17.48
N SER A 24 1.98 -5.74 18.04
CA SER A 24 0.53 -5.61 18.19
C SER A 24 -0.21 -5.60 16.85
N LEU A 25 0.35 -5.00 15.80
CA LEU A 25 -0.23 -5.04 14.46
C LEU A 25 -0.28 -6.47 13.93
N ILE A 26 0.84 -7.20 13.97
CA ILE A 26 0.90 -8.57 13.47
C ILE A 26 -0.06 -9.48 14.24
N GLU A 27 -0.11 -9.37 15.57
CA GLU A 27 -1.03 -10.14 16.41
C GLU A 27 -2.51 -9.89 16.09
N ASN A 28 -2.88 -8.66 15.70
CA ASN A 28 -4.26 -8.35 15.31
C ASN A 28 -4.56 -8.79 13.88
N ILE A 29 -3.64 -8.56 12.93
CA ILE A 29 -3.77 -8.96 11.53
C ILE A 29 -3.98 -10.48 11.42
N ASP A 30 -3.22 -11.26 12.19
CA ASP A 30 -3.27 -12.73 12.15
C ASP A 30 -4.55 -13.34 12.71
N ARG A 31 -5.44 -12.53 13.29
CA ARG A 31 -6.78 -12.98 13.75
C ARG A 31 -7.82 -12.97 12.64
N TYR A 32 -7.54 -12.34 11.51
CA TYR A 32 -8.46 -12.24 10.38
C TYR A 32 -8.05 -13.18 9.24
N ASP A 33 -9.06 -13.61 8.47
CA ASP A 33 -8.84 -14.51 7.35
C ASP A 33 -8.05 -13.85 6.22
N TRP A 34 -7.20 -14.65 5.60
CA TRP A 34 -6.41 -14.24 4.44
C TRP A 34 -7.05 -14.72 3.14
N SER A 35 -7.26 -13.83 2.19
CA SER A 35 -7.58 -14.18 0.79
C SER A 35 -6.32 -14.65 0.06
N SER A 36 -6.46 -15.73 -0.71
CA SER A 36 -5.43 -16.29 -1.60
C SER A 36 -5.81 -16.18 -3.09
N GLU A 37 -6.62 -15.18 -3.46
CA GLU A 37 -7.05 -14.93 -4.85
C GLU A 37 -5.85 -14.71 -5.79
N ILE A 38 -4.79 -14.08 -5.27
CA ILE A 38 -3.53 -13.87 -5.98
C ILE A 38 -2.39 -14.58 -5.25
N ALA A 39 -1.21 -14.63 -5.89
CA ALA A 39 -0.06 -15.39 -5.37
C ALA A 39 0.34 -14.99 -3.93
N ARG A 40 0.27 -13.69 -3.61
CA ARG A 40 0.44 -13.19 -2.24
C ARG A 40 -0.91 -13.20 -1.51
N ARG A 41 -0.89 -13.38 -0.19
CA ARG A 41 -2.15 -13.33 0.57
C ARG A 41 -2.54 -11.89 0.85
N THR A 42 -3.85 -11.61 0.89
CA THR A 42 -4.35 -10.25 1.16
C THR A 42 -5.52 -10.23 2.13
N GLN A 43 -5.63 -9.13 2.88
CA GLN A 43 -6.85 -8.71 3.59
C GLN A 43 -7.24 -7.35 3.02
N GLN A 44 -8.50 -7.18 2.63
CA GLN A 44 -9.01 -5.94 2.06
C GLN A 44 -10.13 -5.38 2.94
N TYR A 45 -10.04 -4.08 3.25
CA TYR A 45 -11.00 -3.36 4.09
C TYR A 45 -11.39 -2.04 3.42
N GLY A 46 -12.62 -1.58 3.66
CA GLY A 46 -13.15 -0.40 2.96
C GLY A 46 -13.57 -0.77 1.54
N TYR A 47 -13.23 0.00 0.50
CA TYR A 47 -13.50 -0.40 -0.90
C TYR A 47 -12.70 -1.64 -1.30
N HIS A 48 -13.34 -2.64 -1.91
CA HIS A 48 -12.65 -3.80 -2.45
C HIS A 48 -11.85 -3.44 -3.72
N TYR A 49 -10.62 -3.95 -3.85
CA TYR A 49 -9.86 -3.86 -5.10
C TYR A 49 -9.89 -5.20 -5.83
N CYS A 50 -10.56 -5.22 -6.97
CA CYS A 50 -10.64 -6.36 -7.86
C CYS A 50 -9.39 -6.43 -8.73
N TYR A 51 -8.56 -7.46 -8.55
CA TYR A 51 -7.33 -7.63 -9.32
C TYR A 51 -7.58 -7.88 -10.80
N ARG A 52 -8.71 -8.54 -11.13
CA ARG A 52 -9.13 -8.78 -12.52
C ARG A 52 -9.54 -7.50 -13.24
N LEU A 53 -10.34 -6.66 -12.59
CA LEU A 53 -10.80 -5.38 -13.15
C LEU A 53 -9.76 -4.27 -13.03
N ARG A 54 -8.76 -4.45 -12.15
CA ARG A 54 -7.80 -3.42 -11.73
C ARG A 54 -8.52 -2.15 -11.26
N GLY A 55 -9.54 -2.33 -10.44
CA GLY A 55 -10.42 -1.25 -9.98
C GLY A 55 -11.29 -1.68 -8.81
N VAL A 56 -12.22 -0.81 -8.44
CA VAL A 56 -13.18 -1.08 -7.36
C VAL A 56 -14.39 -1.83 -7.90
N ASP A 57 -14.84 -2.85 -7.16
CA ASP A 57 -16.12 -3.54 -7.33
C ASP A 57 -16.76 -3.77 -5.95
N GLU A 58 -17.72 -4.70 -5.86
CA GLU A 58 -18.39 -5.07 -4.61
C GLU A 58 -19.03 -3.86 -3.91
N LEU A 59 -19.84 -3.13 -4.67
CA LEU A 59 -20.63 -2.01 -4.18
C LEU A 59 -22.10 -2.42 -4.06
N ASN A 60 -22.78 -1.88 -3.05
CA ASN A 60 -24.24 -1.98 -2.95
C ASN A 60 -24.94 -1.04 -3.94
N ASP A 61 -26.28 -1.07 -3.98
CA ASP A 61 -27.09 -0.23 -4.88
C ASP A 61 -26.90 1.29 -4.65
N GLU A 62 -26.35 1.70 -3.51
CA GLU A 62 -26.04 3.08 -3.14
C GLU A 62 -24.59 3.47 -3.49
N GLY A 63 -23.80 2.55 -4.06
CA GLY A 63 -22.39 2.76 -4.40
C GLY A 63 -21.43 2.64 -3.21
N ALA A 64 -21.87 2.11 -2.06
CA ALA A 64 -21.04 1.91 -0.88
C ALA A 64 -20.39 0.51 -0.86
N PRO A 65 -19.18 0.36 -0.26
CA PRO A 65 -18.49 -0.94 -0.20
C PRO A 65 -19.29 -2.02 0.54
N THR A 66 -19.26 -3.26 0.03
CA THR A 66 -19.79 -4.43 0.75
C THR A 66 -18.74 -5.21 1.53
N THR A 67 -17.47 -4.85 1.40
CA THR A 67 -16.35 -5.39 2.17
C THR A 67 -16.34 -4.89 3.62
N PRO A 68 -15.68 -5.60 4.55
CA PRO A 68 -15.60 -5.18 5.94
C PRO A 68 -14.98 -3.77 6.11
N PRO A 69 -15.42 -2.98 7.09
CA PRO A 69 -14.85 -1.65 7.35
C PRO A 69 -13.38 -1.77 7.81
N ILE A 70 -12.65 -0.65 7.74
CA ILE A 70 -11.29 -0.57 8.25
C ILE A 70 -11.28 -0.90 9.76
N PRO A 71 -10.52 -1.92 10.21
CA PRO A 71 -10.54 -2.34 11.61
C PRO A 71 -9.99 -1.27 12.56
N GLU A 72 -10.59 -1.17 13.76
CA GLU A 72 -10.24 -0.16 14.77
C GLU A 72 -8.78 -0.23 15.23
N PHE A 73 -8.16 -1.42 15.19
CA PHE A 73 -6.74 -1.57 15.57
C PHE A 73 -5.79 -0.82 14.62
N LEU A 74 -6.27 -0.36 13.45
CA LEU A 74 -5.50 0.49 12.52
C LEU A 74 -5.67 1.99 12.80
N ASN A 75 -6.57 2.40 13.70
CA ASN A 75 -6.85 3.82 13.96
C ASN A 75 -5.60 4.59 14.38
N PHE A 76 -4.70 3.99 15.17
CA PHE A 76 -3.47 4.67 15.58
C PHE A 76 -2.54 5.01 14.39
N LEU A 77 -2.55 4.19 13.33
CA LEU A 77 -1.80 4.49 12.10
C LEU A 77 -2.47 5.63 11.33
N ILE A 78 -3.80 5.60 11.23
CA ILE A 78 -4.57 6.65 10.57
C ILE A 78 -4.35 8.00 11.26
N ASP A 79 -4.45 8.03 12.59
CA ASP A 79 -4.17 9.21 13.40
C ASP A 79 -2.74 9.72 13.23
N ARG A 80 -1.76 8.81 13.15
CA ARG A 80 -0.36 9.17 12.93
C ARG A 80 -0.13 9.72 11.52
N LEU A 81 -0.72 9.12 10.50
CA LEU A 81 -0.67 9.58 9.11
C LEU A 81 -1.27 10.98 8.98
N ALA A 82 -2.44 11.21 9.58
CA ALA A 82 -3.08 12.53 9.61
C ALA A 82 -2.22 13.61 10.27
N LYS A 83 -1.42 13.25 11.29
CA LYS A 83 -0.52 14.17 12.00
C LYS A 83 0.74 14.54 11.21
N LEU A 84 1.07 13.84 10.13
CA LEU A 84 2.20 14.21 9.27
C LEU A 84 2.05 15.61 8.66
N SER A 85 0.83 16.17 8.68
CA SER A 85 0.51 17.51 8.17
C SER A 85 0.99 17.70 6.72
N ASP A 86 0.97 16.61 5.97
CA ASP A 86 1.34 16.57 4.57
C ASP A 86 0.07 16.83 3.76
N PRO A 87 0.03 17.88 2.92
CA PRO A 87 -1.19 18.29 2.23
C PRO A 87 -1.75 17.22 1.27
N VAL A 88 -0.95 16.22 0.93
CA VAL A 88 -1.31 15.17 -0.02
C VAL A 88 -1.72 13.87 0.71
N ILE A 89 -1.36 13.70 1.98
CA ILE A 89 -1.85 12.59 2.79
C ILE A 89 -3.26 12.94 3.29
N PRO A 90 -4.29 12.19 2.89
CA PRO A 90 -5.66 12.50 3.29
C PRO A 90 -5.86 12.23 4.79
N PHE A 91 -6.73 13.02 5.42
CA PHE A 91 -7.11 12.82 6.82
C PHE A 91 -7.89 11.53 7.07
N THR A 92 -8.47 10.95 6.02
CA THR A 92 -9.25 9.71 6.06
C THR A 92 -8.86 8.81 4.91
N PHE A 93 -9.04 7.51 5.09
CA PHE A 93 -8.80 6.50 4.06
C PHE A 93 -10.06 5.68 3.86
N ASP A 94 -10.35 5.33 2.62
CA ASP A 94 -11.54 4.54 2.28
C ASP A 94 -11.18 3.10 1.93
N GLN A 95 -9.88 2.78 1.82
CA GLN A 95 -9.38 1.44 1.53
C GLN A 95 -8.09 1.18 2.30
N VAL A 96 -7.98 -0.04 2.85
CA VAL A 96 -6.71 -0.62 3.31
C VAL A 96 -6.55 -2.00 2.71
N ILE A 97 -5.42 -2.24 2.05
CA ILE A 97 -5.00 -3.57 1.60
C ILE A 97 -3.78 -4.00 2.40
N ILE A 98 -3.95 -5.05 3.20
CA ILE A 98 -2.85 -5.72 3.89
C ILE A 98 -2.36 -6.84 3.00
N ASN A 99 -1.07 -6.85 2.68
CA ASN A 99 -0.45 -7.84 1.83
C ASN A 99 0.56 -8.64 2.64
N GLU A 100 0.52 -9.96 2.52
CA GLU A 100 1.54 -10.85 3.07
C GLU A 100 2.33 -11.51 1.94
N TYR A 101 3.64 -11.37 2.02
CA TYR A 101 4.63 -11.97 1.13
C TYR A 101 5.40 -13.06 1.88
N ASN A 102 5.39 -14.25 1.31
CA ASN A 102 6.29 -15.33 1.67
C ASN A 102 7.63 -15.20 0.92
N LYS A 103 8.58 -16.05 1.30
CA LYS A 103 9.92 -16.11 0.70
C LYS A 103 9.81 -16.12 -0.84
N ASN A 104 10.62 -15.29 -1.49
CA ASN A 104 10.70 -15.13 -2.94
C ASN A 104 9.46 -14.55 -3.66
N GLN A 105 8.40 -14.15 -2.94
CA GLN A 105 7.28 -13.48 -3.59
C GLN A 105 7.65 -12.05 -3.97
N LYS A 106 7.14 -11.61 -5.12
CA LYS A 106 7.45 -10.32 -5.76
C LYS A 106 6.18 -9.59 -6.18
N ILE A 107 6.30 -8.29 -6.41
CA ILE A 107 5.33 -7.53 -7.20
C ILE A 107 6.05 -7.04 -8.44
N GLN A 108 5.48 -7.32 -9.61
CA GLN A 108 6.02 -6.80 -10.85
C GLN A 108 5.86 -5.28 -10.92
N PRO A 109 6.79 -4.55 -11.56
CA PRO A 109 6.65 -3.12 -11.77
C PRO A 109 5.29 -2.75 -12.36
N HIS A 110 4.54 -1.90 -11.67
CA HIS A 110 3.22 -1.42 -12.08
C HIS A 110 3.01 0.00 -11.57
N ILE A 111 2.06 0.71 -12.18
CA ILE A 111 1.49 1.93 -11.61
C ILE A 111 0.16 1.52 -10.95
N ASP A 112 -0.11 2.03 -9.75
CA ASP A 112 -1.39 1.79 -9.08
C ASP A 112 -2.52 2.35 -9.96
N SER A 113 -3.59 1.58 -10.19
CA SER A 113 -4.64 1.85 -11.20
C SER A 113 -4.91 3.35 -11.40
N VAL A 114 -4.56 3.81 -12.60
CA VAL A 114 -4.80 5.15 -13.13
C VAL A 114 -5.68 4.94 -14.36
N THR A 115 -6.80 5.66 -14.44
CA THR A 115 -7.70 5.58 -15.60
C THR A 115 -7.14 6.26 -16.84
N ASP A 116 -6.06 7.04 -16.72
CA ASP A 116 -5.53 7.82 -17.84
C ASP A 116 -3.99 7.84 -17.83
N TRP A 117 -3.45 7.82 -19.05
CA TRP A 117 -2.09 8.15 -19.51
C TRP A 117 -1.15 7.02 -19.98
N GLU A 118 -0.53 7.32 -21.12
CA GLU A 118 0.45 6.53 -21.85
C GLU A 118 1.79 6.43 -21.10
N SER A 119 2.44 5.30 -21.30
CA SER A 119 3.70 4.89 -20.69
C SER A 119 4.89 5.79 -21.03
N THR A 120 5.66 6.19 -20.02
CA THR A 120 7.03 6.73 -20.13
C THR A 120 7.76 6.43 -18.81
N VAL A 121 9.03 6.02 -18.66
CA VAL A 121 10.25 6.01 -19.47
C VAL A 121 11.05 4.74 -19.09
N ASP A 122 11.63 4.01 -20.05
CA ASP A 122 12.27 2.69 -19.83
C ASP A 122 13.75 2.72 -19.38
N GLU A 123 14.34 3.86 -18.96
CA GLU A 123 15.82 3.94 -18.83
C GLU A 123 16.38 4.05 -17.39
N VAL A 124 15.56 4.30 -16.37
CA VAL A 124 16.05 4.50 -14.99
C VAL A 124 15.32 3.59 -14.00
N GLU A 125 16.04 2.61 -13.44
CA GLU A 125 15.58 1.82 -12.30
C GLU A 125 16.26 2.33 -11.02
N ILE A 126 15.46 2.58 -9.98
CA ILE A 126 15.94 2.98 -8.66
C ILE A 126 15.58 1.89 -7.67
N GLU A 127 16.59 1.24 -7.12
CA GLU A 127 16.40 0.32 -5.99
C GLU A 127 16.48 1.10 -4.68
N THR A 128 15.45 0.97 -3.86
CA THR A 128 15.46 1.46 -2.48
C THR A 128 15.17 0.31 -1.52
N PRO A 129 15.99 0.12 -0.48
CA PRO A 129 15.59 -0.70 0.66
C PRO A 129 14.30 -0.12 1.25
N LEU A 130 13.37 -0.99 1.62
CA LEU A 130 12.22 -0.63 2.45
C LEU A 130 12.35 -1.35 3.80
N PRO A 131 12.99 -0.71 4.80
CA PRO A 131 13.21 -1.33 6.09
C PRO A 131 11.89 -1.70 6.77
N ARG A 132 11.93 -2.68 7.67
CA ARG A 132 10.80 -2.98 8.55
C ARG A 132 10.36 -1.72 9.28
N ARG A 133 9.06 -1.60 9.55
CA ARG A 133 8.46 -0.49 10.30
C ARG A 133 8.58 0.89 9.65
N SER A 134 8.94 0.96 8.37
CA SER A 134 9.00 2.21 7.62
C SER A 134 7.67 2.54 6.92
N LEU A 135 7.49 3.82 6.59
CA LEU A 135 6.43 4.32 5.73
C LEU A 135 7.04 4.82 4.42
N LEU A 136 6.55 4.30 3.30
CA LEU A 136 6.83 4.83 1.97
C LEU A 136 5.62 5.63 1.50
N VAL A 137 5.86 6.86 1.08
CA VAL A 137 4.86 7.77 0.53
C VAL A 137 5.13 7.93 -0.97
N LEU A 138 4.12 7.65 -1.79
CA LEU A 138 4.13 7.81 -3.25
C LEU A 138 3.15 8.93 -3.61
N GLN A 139 3.68 10.05 -4.10
CA GLN A 139 2.95 11.24 -4.55
C GLN A 139 3.46 11.68 -5.92
N ASP A 140 2.76 12.60 -6.57
CA ASP A 140 3.18 13.23 -7.83
C ASP A 140 3.75 12.22 -8.84
N ASP A 141 4.94 12.47 -9.38
CA ASP A 141 5.58 11.57 -10.36
C ASP A 141 5.74 10.16 -9.80
N ALA A 142 6.16 10.00 -8.54
CA ALA A 142 6.29 8.69 -7.90
C ALA A 142 4.98 7.89 -7.88
N ARG A 143 3.82 8.57 -7.88
CA ARG A 143 2.49 7.94 -7.90
C ARG A 143 1.96 7.68 -9.31
N TYR A 144 2.18 8.60 -10.24
CA TYR A 144 1.47 8.61 -11.53
C TYR A 144 2.34 8.27 -12.73
N VAL A 145 3.66 8.44 -12.63
CA VAL A 145 4.61 8.26 -13.73
C VAL A 145 5.50 7.03 -13.51
N TRP A 146 5.98 6.85 -12.27
CA TRP A 146 6.91 5.76 -11.96
C TRP A 146 6.19 4.43 -11.73
N LYS A 147 6.69 3.37 -12.36
CA LYS A 147 6.32 1.99 -12.00
C LYS A 147 7.02 1.60 -10.70
N HIS A 148 6.30 1.00 -9.76
CA HIS A 148 6.85 0.44 -8.54
C HIS A 148 6.65 -1.08 -8.47
N GLY A 149 7.59 -1.75 -7.80
CA GLY A 149 7.58 -3.20 -7.65
C GLY A 149 8.37 -3.65 -6.42
N ILE A 150 8.24 -4.92 -6.07
CA ILE A 150 9.01 -5.55 -4.99
C ILE A 150 9.81 -6.69 -5.60
N LYS A 151 11.14 -6.62 -5.51
CA LYS A 151 12.01 -7.72 -5.95
C LYS A 151 11.92 -8.91 -4.99
N SER A 152 12.21 -10.10 -5.52
CA SER A 152 12.25 -11.37 -4.78
C SER A 152 13.50 -11.45 -3.89
N GLN A 153 13.58 -10.62 -2.86
CA GLN A 153 14.72 -10.59 -1.92
C GLN A 153 14.31 -10.81 -0.46
N ASN A 154 13.02 -11.08 -0.20
CA ASN A 154 12.56 -11.34 1.16
C ASN A 154 12.98 -12.76 1.60
N ASN A 155 13.80 -12.83 2.67
CA ASN A 155 14.26 -14.07 3.28
C ASN A 155 13.24 -14.70 4.26
N GLY A 156 12.08 -14.07 4.44
CA GLY A 156 11.03 -14.53 5.35
C GLY A 156 9.69 -13.83 5.08
N ARG A 157 8.79 -13.92 6.05
CA ARG A 157 7.48 -13.27 6.02
C ARG A 157 7.64 -11.75 5.99
N ARG A 158 6.97 -11.07 5.06
CA ARG A 158 6.84 -9.61 5.03
C ARG A 158 5.36 -9.26 4.95
N VAL A 159 4.94 -8.31 5.78
CA VAL A 159 3.59 -7.73 5.73
C VAL A 159 3.69 -6.26 5.36
N SER A 160 2.82 -5.78 4.47
CA SER A 160 2.71 -4.36 4.11
C SER A 160 1.27 -3.92 4.09
N LEU A 161 0.99 -2.73 4.62
CA LEU A 161 -0.33 -2.12 4.60
C LEU A 161 -0.30 -0.97 3.58
N THR A 162 -1.29 -0.94 2.70
CA THR A 162 -1.46 0.13 1.70
C THR A 162 -2.75 0.87 2.00
N PHE A 163 -2.65 2.15 2.33
CA PHE A 163 -3.77 3.03 2.65
C PHE A 163 -4.11 3.88 1.42
N ARG A 164 -5.39 3.95 1.04
CA ARG A 164 -5.84 4.74 -0.11
C ARG A 164 -7.13 5.48 0.19
N LYS A 165 -7.28 6.66 -0.42
CA LYS A 165 -8.54 7.39 -0.52
C LYS A 165 -9.15 7.06 -1.88
N TYR A 166 -10.42 6.66 -1.89
CA TYR A 166 -11.15 6.45 -3.13
C TYR A 166 -11.50 7.82 -3.72
N LYS A 167 -11.09 8.06 -4.97
CA LYS A 167 -11.52 9.23 -5.72
C LYS A 167 -12.87 8.89 -6.37
N SER A 168 -13.94 9.41 -5.79
CA SER A 168 -15.25 9.53 -6.46
C SER A 168 -15.21 10.62 -7.53
#